data_AF-A0A7S1QIF0-F1
#
_entry.id   AF-A0A7S1QIF0-F1
#
_cell.length_a   1.000
_cell.length_b   1.000
_cell.length_c   1.000
_cell.angle_alpha   90.00
_cell.angle_beta   90.00
_cell.angle_gamma   90.00
#
_symmetry.space_group_name_H-M   'P 1'
#
loop_
_entity.id
_entity.type
_entity.pdbx_description
1 polymer ?
#
loop_
_entity_poly.entity_id
_entity_poly.type
_entity_poly.pdbx_seq_one_letter_code
_entity_poly.pdbx_strand_id
1 'polypeptide(L)'
;VTLLKRAPDLEEALRPVEKFALVFAAAAADVGHPGVGNEYLNRTLDPVAVAANFRSSGEFGHLSIAFGLVQLPRLDVTTLLNEEDVRAFTDIVSSCVFATDAAAHHQLLLEADETFTGGADFDDAAHRRLLLRLLLRAADIMAA
;
A
#
# COMPACT_ATOMS: atom_id res chain seq x y z
N VAL A 1 -7.53 -0.44 11.26
CA VAL A 1 -8.91 -1.00 11.40
C VAL A 1 -9.85 -0.10 12.21
N THR A 2 -9.42 0.48 13.35
CA THR A 2 -10.29 1.32 14.22
C THR A 2 -10.72 2.66 13.59
N LEU A 3 -9.95 3.22 12.65
CA LEU A 3 -10.31 4.45 11.92
C LEU A 3 -11.41 4.22 10.86
N LEU A 4 -11.37 3.10 10.14
CA LEU A 4 -12.43 2.70 9.19
C LEU A 4 -13.80 2.60 9.88
N LYS A 5 -13.83 2.03 11.09
CA LYS A 5 -15.06 1.89 11.91
C LYS A 5 -15.62 3.22 12.44
N ARG A 6 -14.88 4.32 12.34
CA ARG A 6 -15.26 5.65 12.86
C ARG A 6 -15.72 6.62 11.76
N ALA A 7 -15.61 6.21 10.50
CA ALA A 7 -16.12 6.94 9.34
C ALA A 7 -17.11 6.01 8.61
N PRO A 8 -18.38 5.93 9.05
CA PRO A 8 -19.36 4.98 8.51
C PRO A 8 -19.53 5.09 7.00
N ASP A 9 -19.47 6.32 6.46
CA ASP A 9 -19.56 6.58 5.01
C ASP A 9 -18.39 5.96 4.22
N LEU A 10 -17.22 5.84 4.85
CA LEU A 10 -16.02 5.26 4.26
C LEU A 10 -16.02 3.73 4.34
N GLU A 11 -16.58 3.17 5.42
CA GLU A 11 -16.73 1.72 5.53
C GLU A 11 -17.74 1.20 4.49
N GLU A 12 -18.81 1.92 4.20
CA GLU A 12 -19.78 1.53 3.16
C GLU A 12 -19.24 1.74 1.74
N ALA A 13 -18.39 2.75 1.52
CA ALA A 13 -17.80 3.07 0.23
C ALA A 13 -16.81 2.01 -0.31
N LEU A 14 -16.12 1.26 0.55
CA LEU A 14 -15.08 0.34 0.14
C LEU A 14 -15.60 -1.08 -0.11
N ARG A 15 -15.15 -1.69 -1.20
CA ARG A 15 -15.42 -3.10 -1.50
C ARG A 15 -14.70 -4.04 -0.51
N PRO A 16 -15.20 -5.27 -0.28
CA PRO A 16 -14.53 -6.23 0.61
C PRO A 16 -13.05 -6.48 0.27
N VAL A 17 -12.71 -6.61 -1.01
CA VAL A 17 -11.33 -6.79 -1.48
C VAL A 17 -10.44 -5.59 -1.17
N GLU A 18 -10.97 -4.36 -1.25
CA GLU A 18 -10.25 -3.12 -0.95
C GLU A 18 -9.92 -3.02 0.55
N LYS A 19 -10.89 -3.36 1.41
CA LYS A 19 -10.68 -3.43 2.87
C LYS A 19 -9.64 -4.48 3.23
N PHE A 20 -9.74 -5.66 2.62
CA PHE A 20 -8.81 -6.76 2.85
C PHE A 20 -7.39 -6.39 2.41
N ALA A 21 -7.24 -5.83 1.20
CA ALA A 21 -5.98 -5.36 0.66
C ALA A 21 -5.34 -4.28 1.55
N LEU A 22 -6.11 -3.32 2.07
CA LEU A 22 -5.58 -2.29 2.97
C LEU A 22 -5.05 -2.89 4.28
N VAL A 23 -5.77 -3.86 4.87
CA VAL A 23 -5.30 -4.53 6.09
C VAL A 23 -4.03 -5.33 5.83
N PHE A 24 -3.96 -6.05 4.71
CA PHE A 24 -2.76 -6.78 4.32
C PHE A 24 -1.58 -5.83 4.06
N ALA A 25 -1.81 -4.74 3.30
CA ALA A 25 -0.80 -3.73 3.03
C ALA A 25 -0.24 -3.12 4.32
N ALA A 26 -1.09 -2.81 5.29
CA ALA A 26 -0.66 -2.31 6.60
C ALA A 26 0.23 -3.31 7.35
N ALA A 27 -0.04 -4.61 7.26
CA ALA A 27 0.81 -5.64 7.86
C ALA A 27 2.12 -5.85 7.08
N ALA A 28 2.11 -5.58 5.77
CA ALA A 28 3.26 -5.76 4.89
C ALA A 28 4.17 -4.53 4.81
N ALA A 29 3.71 -3.33 5.21
CA ALA A 29 4.37 -2.05 4.91
C ALA A 29 5.84 -1.96 5.34
N ASP A 30 6.24 -2.66 6.42
CA ASP A 30 7.62 -2.69 6.94
C ASP A 30 8.17 -4.13 7.10
N VAL A 31 7.57 -5.12 6.45
CA VAL A 31 8.00 -6.51 6.64
C VAL A 31 9.46 -6.69 6.21
N GLY A 32 10.28 -7.23 7.11
CA GLY A 32 11.71 -7.44 6.86
C GLY A 32 12.55 -6.17 6.79
N HIS A 33 12.08 -5.03 7.32
CA HIS A 33 12.81 -3.76 7.28
C HIS A 33 14.23 -3.88 7.90
N PRO A 34 15.30 -3.51 7.15
CA PRO A 34 16.69 -3.71 7.57
C PRO A 34 17.19 -2.68 8.59
N GLY A 35 16.35 -1.71 8.95
CA GLY A 35 16.69 -0.60 9.86
C GLY A 35 17.47 0.54 9.19
N VAL A 36 17.50 0.56 7.86
CA VAL A 36 18.17 1.59 7.05
C VAL A 36 17.23 2.08 5.95
N GLY A 37 17.32 3.36 5.59
CA GLY A 37 16.44 3.96 4.58
C GLY A 37 16.91 3.77 3.13
N ASN A 38 16.06 4.19 2.19
CA ASN A 38 16.27 4.06 0.74
C ASN A 38 17.61 4.65 0.24
N GLU A 39 18.06 5.79 0.79
CA GLU A 39 19.34 6.38 0.39
C GLU A 39 20.52 5.45 0.69
N TYR A 40 20.52 4.80 1.85
CA TYR A 40 21.59 3.89 2.25
C TYR A 40 21.63 2.66 1.34
N LEU A 41 20.48 2.02 1.10
CA LEU A 41 20.36 0.86 0.20
C LEU A 41 20.86 1.20 -1.20
N ASN A 42 20.47 2.36 -1.72
CA ASN A 42 20.88 2.80 -3.06
C ASN A 42 22.39 3.08 -3.14
N ARG A 43 22.96 3.77 -2.14
CA ARG A 43 24.39 4.12 -2.11
C ARG A 43 25.30 2.90 -1.93
N THR A 44 24.82 1.86 -1.25
CA THR A 44 25.59 0.64 -1.00
C THR A 44 25.41 -0.42 -2.09
N LEU A 45 24.60 -0.14 -3.12
CA LEU A 45 24.24 -1.09 -4.16
C LEU A 45 23.66 -2.38 -3.56
N ASP A 46 22.83 -2.24 -2.54
CA ASP A 46 22.14 -3.38 -1.92
C ASP A 46 21.36 -4.17 -3.01
N PRO A 47 21.36 -5.52 -2.98
CA PRO A 47 20.66 -6.31 -3.98
C PRO A 47 19.19 -5.94 -4.17
N VAL A 48 18.49 -5.54 -3.12
CA VAL A 48 17.10 -5.08 -3.20
C VAL A 48 17.02 -3.77 -3.98
N ALA A 49 17.93 -2.83 -3.74
CA ALA A 49 17.98 -1.57 -4.48
C ALA A 49 18.28 -1.79 -5.96
N VAL A 50 19.19 -2.71 -6.29
CA VAL A 50 19.49 -3.07 -7.68
C VAL A 50 18.26 -3.68 -8.36
N ALA A 51 17.56 -4.61 -7.69
CA ALA A 51 16.34 -5.23 -8.22
C ALA A 51 15.20 -4.22 -8.43
N ALA A 52 15.07 -3.25 -7.52
CA ALA A 52 14.10 -2.16 -7.58
C ALA A 52 14.47 -1.04 -8.59
N ASN A 53 15.61 -1.16 -9.29
CA ASN A 53 16.17 -0.09 -10.11
C ASN A 53 16.31 1.24 -9.34
N PHE A 54 16.67 1.16 -8.06
CA PHE A 54 16.91 2.27 -7.14
C PHE A 54 15.68 3.16 -6.86
N ARG A 55 14.46 2.64 -7.10
CA ARG A 55 13.20 3.34 -6.85
C ARG A 55 12.44 2.67 -5.71
N SER A 56 12.15 3.42 -4.64
CA SER A 56 11.40 2.94 -3.48
C SER A 56 11.89 1.56 -3.02
N SER A 57 13.21 1.46 -2.85
CA SER A 57 13.93 0.18 -2.71
C SER A 57 13.46 -0.62 -1.48
N GLY A 58 13.24 0.04 -0.35
CA GLY A 58 12.69 -0.55 0.86
C GLY A 58 11.29 -1.08 0.63
N GLU A 59 10.40 -0.24 0.08
CA GLU A 59 9.01 -0.60 -0.24
C GLU A 59 8.92 -1.77 -1.23
N PHE A 60 9.80 -1.80 -2.23
CA PHE A 60 9.94 -2.94 -3.14
C PHE A 60 10.36 -4.21 -2.41
N GLY A 61 11.30 -4.11 -1.46
CA GLY A 61 11.72 -5.20 -0.60
C GLY A 61 10.57 -5.76 0.24
N HIS A 62 9.78 -4.89 0.87
CA HIS A 62 8.60 -5.26 1.66
C HIS A 62 7.57 -6.04 0.82
N LEU A 63 7.26 -5.55 -0.38
CA LEU A 63 6.37 -6.23 -1.32
C LEU A 63 6.91 -7.58 -1.79
N SER A 64 8.21 -7.64 -2.09
CA SER A 64 8.87 -8.86 -2.54
C SER A 64 8.77 -9.97 -1.49
N ILE A 65 8.97 -9.63 -0.21
CA ILE A 65 8.81 -10.55 0.91
C ILE A 65 7.34 -10.93 1.08
N ALA A 66 6.42 -9.97 1.14
CA ALA A 66 5.00 -10.21 1.37
C ALA A 66 4.38 -11.10 0.30
N PHE A 67 4.61 -10.82 -0.98
CA PHE A 67 4.09 -11.66 -2.06
C PHE A 67 4.84 -12.99 -2.19
N GLY A 68 6.12 -13.04 -1.83
CA GLY A 68 6.84 -14.30 -1.71
C GLY A 68 6.21 -15.24 -0.68
N LEU A 69 5.73 -14.70 0.44
CA LEU A 69 5.00 -15.49 1.45
C LEU A 69 3.64 -15.96 0.92
N VAL A 70 2.91 -15.12 0.20
CA VAL A 70 1.60 -15.47 -0.40
C VAL A 70 1.74 -16.63 -1.40
N GLN A 71 2.87 -16.78 -2.08
CA GLN A 71 3.12 -17.91 -2.99
C GLN A 71 3.29 -19.27 -2.28
N LEU A 72 3.47 -19.28 -0.95
CA LEU A 72 3.53 -20.52 -0.20
C LEU A 72 2.12 -21.03 0.09
N PRO A 73 1.72 -22.25 -0.33
CA PRO A 73 0.32 -22.72 -0.23
C PRO A 73 -0.29 -22.65 1.17
N ARG A 74 0.53 -22.71 2.23
CA ARG A 74 0.08 -22.63 3.62
C ARG A 74 -0.14 -21.20 4.12
N LEU A 75 0.39 -20.21 3.43
CA LEU A 75 0.32 -18.78 3.75
C LEU A 75 -0.43 -17.99 2.69
N ASP A 76 -0.95 -18.65 1.65
CA ASP A 76 -1.72 -18.01 0.60
C ASP A 76 -3.07 -17.50 1.15
N VAL A 77 -3.11 -16.20 1.43
CA VAL A 77 -4.30 -15.50 1.90
C VAL A 77 -5.30 -15.18 0.79
N THR A 78 -4.95 -15.46 -0.47
CA THR A 78 -5.77 -15.13 -1.66
C THR A 78 -6.63 -16.30 -2.15
N THR A 79 -6.52 -17.47 -1.51
CA THR A 79 -7.22 -18.72 -1.91
C THR A 79 -8.74 -18.63 -2.03
N LEU A 80 -9.38 -17.66 -1.36
CA LEU A 80 -10.83 -17.45 -1.41
C LEU A 80 -11.26 -16.34 -2.38
N LEU A 81 -10.31 -15.68 -3.04
CA LEU A 81 -10.57 -14.63 -4.02
C LEU A 81 -10.74 -15.23 -5.41
N ASN A 82 -11.63 -14.64 -6.21
CA ASN A 82 -11.66 -14.92 -7.65
C ASN A 82 -10.49 -14.20 -8.35
N GLU A 83 -10.24 -14.51 -9.62
CA GLU A 83 -9.11 -13.92 -10.34
C GLU A 83 -9.14 -12.39 -10.46
N GLU A 84 -10.33 -11.79 -10.56
CA GLU A 84 -10.47 -10.33 -10.61
C GLU A 84 -10.08 -9.71 -9.26
N ASP A 85 -10.53 -10.29 -8.17
CA ASP A 85 -10.21 -9.85 -6.81
C ASP A 85 -8.73 -10.10 -6.47
N VAL A 86 -8.11 -11.17 -6.96
CA VAL A 86 -6.65 -11.37 -6.82
C VAL A 86 -5.89 -10.24 -7.50
N ARG A 87 -6.27 -9.88 -8.74
CA ARG A 87 -5.65 -8.76 -9.46
C ARG A 87 -5.85 -7.43 -8.72
N ALA A 88 -7.08 -7.15 -8.28
CA ALA A 88 -7.37 -5.95 -7.51
C ALA A 88 -6.57 -5.91 -6.19
N PHE A 89 -6.49 -7.04 -5.48
CA PHE A 89 -5.74 -7.18 -4.24
C PHE A 89 -4.25 -6.88 -4.44
N THR A 90 -3.59 -7.53 -5.41
CA THR A 90 -2.15 -7.33 -5.65
C THR A 90 -1.85 -5.89 -6.04
N ASP A 91 -2.73 -5.29 -6.84
CA ASP A 91 -2.61 -3.92 -7.30
C ASP A 91 -2.76 -2.91 -6.16
N ILE A 92 -3.80 -3.06 -5.33
CA ILE A 92 -4.08 -2.17 -4.20
C ILE A 92 -2.96 -2.29 -3.17
N VAL A 93 -2.54 -3.51 -2.83
CA VAL A 93 -1.44 -3.74 -1.87
C VAL A 93 -0.16 -3.05 -2.34
N SER A 94 0.24 -3.29 -3.59
CA SER A 94 1.44 -2.67 -4.15
C SER A 94 1.35 -1.15 -4.14
N SER A 95 0.20 -0.61 -4.57
CA SER A 95 -0.05 0.82 -4.62
C SER A 95 0.00 1.48 -3.24
N CYS A 96 -0.51 0.82 -2.21
CA CYS A 96 -0.52 1.34 -0.85
C CYS A 96 0.89 1.29 -0.24
N VAL A 97 1.60 0.17 -0.36
CA VAL A 97 2.96 0.03 0.19
C VAL A 97 3.94 0.99 -0.51
N PHE A 98 3.87 1.16 -1.83
CA PHE A 98 4.71 2.19 -2.48
C PHE A 98 4.38 3.62 -2.04
N ALA A 99 3.16 3.88 -1.56
CA ALA A 99 2.78 5.18 -1.04
C ALA A 99 3.34 5.47 0.37
N THR A 100 3.93 4.48 1.06
CA THR A 100 4.63 4.70 2.34
C THR A 100 6.04 5.25 2.16
N ASP A 101 6.61 5.20 0.95
CA ASP A 101 7.89 5.85 0.65
C ASP A 101 7.79 7.34 1.02
N ALA A 102 8.68 7.79 1.92
CA ALA A 102 8.69 9.16 2.37
C ALA A 102 8.89 10.17 1.23
N ALA A 103 9.59 9.78 0.16
CA ALA A 103 9.78 10.63 -1.03
C ALA A 103 8.47 10.83 -1.82
N ALA A 104 7.50 9.92 -1.72
CA ALA A 104 6.22 9.99 -2.43
C ALA A 104 5.20 10.92 -1.74
N HIS A 105 5.46 11.33 -0.49
CA HIS A 105 4.48 12.06 0.33
C HIS A 105 3.94 13.34 -0.32
N HIS A 106 4.83 14.20 -0.83
CA HIS A 106 4.41 15.47 -1.42
C HIS A 106 3.55 15.27 -2.67
N GLN A 107 3.97 14.35 -3.55
CA GLN A 107 3.24 14.05 -4.78
C GLN A 107 1.87 13.42 -4.48
N LEU A 108 1.77 12.58 -3.46
CA LEU A 108 0.50 12.01 -3.00
C LEU A 108 -0.48 13.09 -2.52
N LEU A 109 0.00 14.13 -1.83
CA LEU A 109 -0.84 15.24 -1.38
C LEU A 109 -1.31 16.13 -2.54
N LEU A 110 -0.46 16.38 -3.54
CA LEU A 110 -0.86 17.11 -4.75
C LEU A 110 -1.94 16.34 -5.52
N GLU A 111 -1.75 15.03 -5.71
CA GLU A 111 -2.74 14.16 -6.35
C GLU A 111 -4.07 14.18 -5.58
N ALA A 112 -4.03 14.17 -4.25
CA ALA A 112 -5.21 14.26 -3.39
C ALA A 112 -5.94 15.60 -3.52
N ASP A 113 -5.19 16.71 -3.54
CA ASP A 113 -5.76 18.04 -3.72
C ASP A 113 -6.45 18.15 -5.09
N GLU A 114 -5.76 17.78 -6.16
CA GLU A 114 -6.30 17.78 -7.53
C GLU A 114 -7.56 16.91 -7.66
N THR A 115 -7.54 15.71 -7.08
CA THR A 115 -8.64 14.74 -7.20
C THR A 115 -9.85 15.11 -6.35
N PHE A 116 -9.63 15.65 -5.14
CA PHE A 116 -10.71 15.91 -4.18
C PHE A 116 -11.18 17.37 -4.12
N THR A 117 -10.53 18.30 -4.84
CA THR A 117 -10.97 19.71 -4.93
C THR A 117 -12.43 19.84 -5.39
N GLY A 118 -12.89 18.96 -6.28
CA GLY A 118 -14.29 18.92 -6.76
C GLY A 118 -15.25 18.10 -5.89
N GLY A 119 -14.78 17.55 -4.77
CA GLY A 119 -15.47 16.52 -3.98
C GLY A 119 -14.96 15.11 -4.29
N ALA A 120 -15.06 14.22 -3.30
CA ALA A 120 -14.70 12.82 -3.50
C ALA A 120 -15.89 12.03 -4.08
N ASP A 121 -15.66 11.34 -5.19
CA ASP A 121 -16.58 10.33 -5.73
C ASP A 121 -16.12 8.94 -5.28
N PHE A 122 -16.89 8.29 -4.41
CA PHE A 122 -16.55 6.95 -3.94
C PHE A 122 -17.11 5.82 -4.81
N ASP A 123 -17.88 6.12 -5.85
CA ASP A 123 -18.20 5.14 -6.90
C ASP A 123 -17.01 4.95 -7.86
N ASP A 124 -16.13 5.95 -7.97
CA ASP A 124 -14.88 5.87 -8.73
C ASP A 124 -13.79 5.06 -7.99
N ALA A 125 -13.29 4.00 -8.64
CA ALA A 125 -12.21 3.17 -8.14
C ALA A 125 -10.88 3.91 -7.96
N ALA A 126 -10.58 4.93 -8.78
CA ALA A 126 -9.37 5.74 -8.67
C ALA A 126 -9.40 6.59 -7.39
N HIS A 127 -10.52 7.25 -7.12
CA HIS A 127 -10.74 8.02 -5.89
C HIS A 127 -10.64 7.13 -4.65
N ARG A 128 -11.28 5.95 -4.66
CA ARG A 128 -11.13 4.96 -3.58
C ARG A 128 -9.69 4.52 -3.41
N ARG A 129 -8.95 4.27 -4.49
CA ARG A 129 -7.53 3.84 -4.42
C ARG A 129 -6.61 4.91 -3.86
N LEU A 130 -6.81 6.16 -4.25
CA LEU A 130 -6.07 7.30 -3.69
C LEU A 130 -6.33 7.45 -2.19
N LEU A 131 -7.59 7.29 -1.78
CA LEU A 131 -7.98 7.29 -0.38
C LEU A 131 -7.31 6.16 0.42
N LEU A 132 -7.23 4.93 -0.10
CA LEU A 132 -6.51 3.84 0.56
C LEU A 132 -5.02 4.14 0.77
N ARG A 133 -4.36 4.73 -0.24
CA ARG A 133 -2.95 5.18 -0.14
C ARG A 133 -2.78 6.23 0.96
N LEU A 134 -3.67 7.23 1.00
CA LEU A 134 -3.67 8.28 2.02
C LEU A 134 -3.91 7.72 3.43
N LEU A 135 -4.86 6.79 3.58
CA LEU A 135 -5.15 6.14 4.86
C LEU A 135 -3.94 5.37 5.39
N LEU A 136 -3.27 4.60 4.54
CA LEU A 136 -2.07 3.87 4.97
C LEU A 136 -0.93 4.84 5.30
N ARG A 137 -0.68 5.85 4.45
CA ARG A 137 0.38 6.84 4.70
C ARG A 137 0.14 7.64 5.99
N ALA A 138 -1.10 8.02 6.28
CA ALA A 138 -1.44 8.68 7.54
C ALA A 138 -1.17 7.76 8.74
N ALA A 139 -1.55 6.48 8.65
CA ALA A 139 -1.30 5.50 9.71
C ALA A 139 0.20 5.26 9.95
N ASP A 140 0.98 5.19 8.88
CA ASP A 140 2.42 5.01 8.89
C ASP A 140 3.16 6.17 9.59
N ILE A 141 2.84 7.42 9.22
CA ILE A 141 3.42 8.60 9.88
C ILE A 141 3.02 8.69 11.37
N MET A 142 1.80 8.29 11.72
CA MET A 142 1.34 8.31 13.12
C MET A 142 1.99 7.22 13.99
N ALA A 143 2.59 6.19 13.40
CA ALA A 143 3.24 5.10 14.12
C ALA A 143 4.72 5.40 14.44
N ALA A 144 5.31 6.43 13.81
CA ALA A 144 6.68 6.90 14.02
C ALA A 144 6.76 7.99 15.12
#